data_AF-A0A850G9D7-F1
#
_entry.id   AF-A0A850G9D7-F1
#
_cell.length_a   1.000
_cell.length_b   1.000
_cell.length_c   1.000
_cell.angle_alpha   90.00
_cell.angle_beta   90.00
_cell.angle_gamma   90.00
#
_symmetry.space_group_name_H-M   'P 1'
#
loop_
_entity.id
_entity.type
_entity.pdbx_description
1 polymer ?
#
loop_
_entity_poly.entity_id
_entity_poly.type
_entity_poly.pdbx_seq_one_letter_code
_entity_poly.pdbx_strand_id
1 'polypeptide(L)'
;MNRPRHFETTPEHPDETMPDTTLPCTDASDRSLRPARALLTPTWVGALALLVANDHWLKGSGLLPGELTGKLSDFAGMLVAPVLLATLLRVQTRRGLLACHLAVAAVFTGIQLSPAFAGQWSALMGLLGHPWAITCDPTDLIALPALVLAWRLLAPEMSGERPALVPLQRTAVAGLSVFGLWSTVATSDIDSGIDSDSEWYQDITGNLYINNANDFDISLFIRPLRADLQLDCTAIEADPGRLLPDAAFDTAEVWSLPPQTNVGVDLDFHGSCAAALVSGEGIPPQILFFTSAEYTQTWFSGQTFSTEDLGRAGMAIVFDEAGADWVGGESVRFTPRDDAPEQPESCEADGDESRLDWSSAPFSTAGLRIESLESGLDGCYALELQALELLDNEVLELGVPSTWYMCVPAAAMPFVQDDVIRISDNTFSATDAQLSIELLDSGDLSPAVDDEGEAVLTVHYLRGGQPSNLGNALGRNVVAVDKTTCPFLVEDGCATVERGVDLVVNGNQDFVEVGVPMSFAEEASNTNTTAILAYARARALLDYACSEGADQLSYDIDMAVIVEPL
;
A
#
# COMPACT_ATOMS: atom_id res chain seq x y z
N MET A 1 71.82 -38.95 20.75
CA MET A 1 72.51 -39.48 21.93
C MET A 1 71.65 -40.60 22.51
N ASN A 2 72.28 -41.76 22.76
CA ASN A 2 71.81 -42.93 23.53
C ASN A 2 70.59 -43.76 23.10
N ARG A 3 70.91 -44.91 22.47
CA ARG A 3 70.37 -46.24 22.85
C ARG A 3 70.93 -46.66 24.23
N PRO A 4 70.24 -47.48 25.05
CA PRO A 4 70.31 -48.97 24.93
C PRO A 4 68.97 -49.68 25.35
N ARG A 5 68.55 -50.86 24.82
CA ARG A 5 68.94 -52.28 25.11
C ARG A 5 69.16 -52.55 26.62
N HIS A 6 68.69 -53.59 27.31
CA HIS A 6 68.11 -54.93 27.08
C HIS A 6 67.49 -55.35 28.46
N PHE A 7 66.53 -56.29 28.52
CA PHE A 7 66.61 -57.53 29.32
C PHE A 7 65.31 -58.37 29.27
N GLU A 8 65.49 -59.68 29.06
CA GLU A 8 64.53 -60.78 29.19
C GLU A 8 64.07 -61.00 30.64
N THR A 9 62.82 -61.46 30.84
CA THR A 9 62.46 -62.75 31.50
C THR A 9 60.93 -62.98 31.54
N THR A 10 60.49 -64.17 31.11
CA THR A 10 59.18 -64.82 31.30
C THR A 10 59.16 -65.51 32.70
N PRO A 11 58.06 -66.06 33.29
CA PRO A 11 56.85 -66.60 32.66
C PRO A 11 55.48 -66.52 33.42
N GLU A 12 54.47 -67.08 32.75
CA GLU A 12 53.31 -67.86 33.27
C GLU A 12 51.93 -67.23 33.54
N HIS A 13 50.97 -67.86 32.85
CA HIS A 13 49.55 -68.15 33.14
C HIS A 13 48.44 -67.37 32.39
N PRO A 14 47.36 -68.09 32.01
CA PRO A 14 46.63 -67.90 30.76
C PRO A 14 45.33 -67.14 30.98
N ASP A 15 44.83 -66.46 29.95
CA ASP A 15 43.51 -66.79 29.43
C ASP A 15 43.24 -66.07 28.10
N GLU A 16 42.56 -66.82 27.24
CA GLU A 16 41.79 -66.43 26.06
C GLU A 16 41.90 -64.98 25.54
N THR A 17 42.60 -64.81 24.42
CA THR A 17 42.13 -63.94 23.33
C THR A 17 42.66 -64.50 22.00
N MET A 18 41.78 -65.12 21.21
CA MET A 18 42.06 -65.36 19.78
C MET A 18 42.03 -64.01 19.06
N PRO A 19 43.04 -63.70 18.23
CA PRO A 19 43.08 -62.48 17.44
C PRO A 19 42.40 -62.67 16.08
N ASP A 20 41.66 -61.63 15.72
CA ASP A 20 41.73 -60.96 14.42
C ASP A 20 41.57 -61.82 13.15
N THR A 21 40.35 -61.82 12.63
CA THR A 21 40.16 -61.72 11.18
C THR A 21 39.33 -60.48 10.90
N THR A 22 40.02 -59.36 10.74
CA THR A 22 39.58 -58.15 10.05
C THR A 22 38.79 -58.49 8.78
N LEU A 23 37.47 -58.54 8.93
CA LEU A 23 36.53 -58.25 7.85
C LEU A 23 36.19 -56.76 7.95
N PRO A 24 36.29 -55.99 6.86
CA PRO A 24 36.05 -54.56 6.91
C PRO A 24 34.60 -54.34 7.33
N CYS A 25 34.41 -53.45 8.31
CA CYS A 25 33.12 -52.79 8.52
C CYS A 25 32.79 -52.06 7.22
N THR A 26 32.04 -52.73 6.34
CA THR A 26 31.28 -52.04 5.31
C THR A 26 30.29 -51.16 6.06
N ASP A 27 30.65 -49.88 6.09
CA ASP A 27 29.77 -48.73 6.06
C ASP A 27 28.32 -49.14 5.81
N ALA A 28 27.43 -48.78 6.74
CA ALA A 28 26.01 -49.06 6.64
C ALA A 28 25.52 -48.50 5.31
N SER A 29 25.42 -49.39 4.32
CA SER A 29 25.06 -49.10 2.94
C SER A 29 23.88 -48.14 2.94
N ASP A 30 24.05 -46.98 2.30
CA ASP A 30 22.94 -46.14 1.90
C ASP A 30 22.02 -47.02 1.03
N ARG A 31 21.01 -47.63 1.66
CA ARG A 31 20.10 -48.55 1.00
C ARG A 31 19.32 -47.69 0.01
N SER A 32 19.75 -47.74 -1.25
CA SER A 32 19.13 -47.05 -2.37
C SER A 32 17.62 -47.22 -2.31
N LEU A 33 16.91 -46.11 -2.12
CA LEU A 33 15.47 -46.05 -2.16
C LEU A 33 14.98 -46.13 -3.60
N ARG A 34 13.81 -46.74 -3.79
CA ARG A 34 13.11 -46.81 -5.06
C ARG A 34 11.68 -46.31 -4.88
N PRO A 35 11.45 -44.97 -4.91
CA PRO A 35 10.13 -44.35 -4.70
C PRO A 35 9.04 -44.93 -5.59
N ALA A 36 9.39 -45.27 -6.85
CA ALA A 36 8.52 -45.95 -7.80
C ALA A 36 7.78 -47.19 -7.26
N ARG A 37 8.33 -47.88 -6.26
CA ARG A 37 7.68 -49.06 -5.64
C ARG A 37 6.47 -48.67 -4.80
N ALA A 38 6.51 -47.52 -4.13
CA ALA A 38 5.42 -47.07 -3.28
C ALA A 38 4.13 -46.79 -4.08
N LEU A 39 4.24 -46.45 -5.36
CA LEU A 39 3.10 -46.23 -6.26
C LEU A 39 2.24 -47.49 -6.42
N LEU A 40 2.83 -48.67 -6.25
CA LEU A 40 2.12 -49.95 -6.37
C LEU A 40 1.49 -50.41 -5.05
N THR A 41 1.64 -49.63 -3.97
CA THR A 41 1.09 -50.00 -2.66
C THR A 41 -0.42 -49.71 -2.62
N PRO A 42 -1.21 -50.54 -1.93
CA PRO A 42 -2.64 -50.26 -1.74
C PRO A 42 -2.90 -48.90 -1.09
N THR A 43 -2.00 -48.46 -0.21
CA THR A 43 -2.09 -47.15 0.45
C THR A 43 -1.97 -46.00 -0.53
N TRP A 44 -0.98 -46.03 -1.43
CA TRP A 44 -0.80 -44.95 -2.41
C TRP A 44 -1.90 -44.98 -3.49
N VAL A 45 -2.24 -46.17 -4.00
CA VAL A 45 -3.34 -46.32 -4.97
C VAL A 45 -4.68 -45.92 -4.35
N GLY A 46 -4.92 -46.26 -3.08
CA GLY A 46 -6.12 -45.86 -2.36
C GLY A 46 -6.19 -44.36 -2.13
N ALA A 47 -5.08 -43.71 -1.78
CA ALA A 47 -5.01 -42.25 -1.66
C ALA A 47 -5.25 -41.55 -3.00
N LEU A 48 -4.66 -42.06 -4.10
CA LEU A 48 -4.90 -41.53 -5.44
C LEU A 48 -6.34 -41.74 -5.90
N ALA A 49 -6.91 -42.93 -5.66
CA ALA A 49 -8.30 -43.20 -5.99
C ALA A 49 -9.25 -42.32 -5.18
N LEU A 50 -8.96 -42.08 -3.90
CA LEU A 50 -9.70 -41.15 -3.06
C LEU A 50 -9.62 -39.72 -3.59
N LEU A 51 -8.42 -39.26 -3.96
CA LEU A 51 -8.19 -37.94 -4.54
C LEU A 51 -9.03 -37.75 -5.81
N VAL A 52 -8.93 -38.68 -6.76
CA VAL A 52 -9.69 -38.65 -8.03
C VAL A 52 -11.19 -38.74 -7.80
N ALA A 53 -11.63 -39.68 -6.95
CA ALA A 53 -13.04 -39.86 -6.70
C ALA A 53 -13.67 -38.66 -5.99
N ASN A 54 -12.91 -38.06 -5.08
CA ASN A 54 -13.34 -36.86 -4.39
C ASN A 54 -13.43 -35.68 -5.35
N ASP A 55 -12.39 -35.46 -6.15
CA ASP A 55 -12.29 -34.27 -6.99
C ASP A 55 -13.17 -34.32 -8.24
N HIS A 56 -13.52 -35.51 -8.74
CA HIS A 56 -14.39 -35.65 -9.93
C HIS A 56 -15.82 -36.07 -9.64
N TRP A 57 -16.12 -36.67 -8.47
CA TRP A 57 -17.47 -37.20 -8.20
C TRP A 57 -18.10 -36.73 -6.89
N LEU A 58 -17.34 -36.30 -5.88
CA LEU A 58 -17.91 -35.89 -4.59
C LEU A 58 -17.96 -34.37 -4.41
N LYS A 59 -16.94 -33.65 -4.91
CA LYS A 59 -17.01 -32.19 -5.01
C LYS A 59 -18.18 -31.81 -5.94
N GLY A 60 -19.03 -30.88 -5.50
CA GLY A 60 -20.22 -30.43 -6.24
C GLY A 60 -21.42 -31.38 -6.23
N SER A 61 -21.30 -32.61 -5.72
CA SER A 61 -22.38 -33.61 -5.82
C SER A 61 -23.49 -33.45 -4.77
N GLY A 62 -23.33 -32.53 -3.81
CA GLY A 62 -24.25 -32.33 -2.67
C GLY A 62 -24.29 -33.46 -1.63
N LEU A 63 -23.48 -34.51 -1.77
CA LEU A 63 -23.49 -35.67 -0.86
C LEU A 63 -22.71 -35.43 0.44
N LEU A 64 -21.73 -34.53 0.42
CA LEU A 64 -20.89 -34.15 1.55
C LEU A 64 -20.70 -32.62 1.56
N PRO A 65 -20.51 -31.99 2.74
CA PRO A 65 -20.19 -30.56 2.82
C PRO A 65 -18.91 -30.22 2.05
N GLY A 66 -18.90 -29.07 1.36
CA GLY A 66 -17.74 -28.59 0.60
C GLY A 66 -16.45 -28.57 1.42
N GLU A 67 -16.52 -28.05 2.65
CA GLU A 67 -15.40 -28.02 3.60
C GLU A 67 -14.80 -29.40 3.90
N LEU A 68 -15.62 -30.45 3.92
CA LEU A 68 -15.16 -31.81 4.20
C LEU A 68 -14.47 -32.42 2.97
N THR A 69 -15.01 -32.17 1.78
CA THR A 69 -14.43 -32.66 0.52
C THR A 69 -13.14 -31.95 0.14
N GLY A 70 -13.00 -30.65 0.46
CA GLY A 70 -11.74 -29.91 0.31
C GLY A 70 -10.62 -30.54 1.13
N LYS A 71 -10.85 -30.69 2.44
CA LYS A 71 -9.86 -31.27 3.37
C LYS A 71 -9.50 -32.70 3.02
N LEU A 72 -10.47 -33.51 2.57
CA LEU A 72 -10.21 -34.89 2.16
C LEU A 72 -9.23 -34.97 0.98
N SER A 73 -9.32 -34.03 0.05
CA SER A 73 -8.36 -33.90 -1.06
C SER A 73 -6.97 -33.51 -0.55
N ASP A 74 -6.87 -32.56 0.39
CA ASP A 74 -5.58 -32.17 0.98
C ASP A 74 -4.89 -33.34 1.70
N PHE A 75 -5.65 -34.08 2.51
CA PHE A 75 -5.15 -35.27 3.19
C PHE A 75 -4.66 -36.32 2.18
N ALA A 76 -5.40 -36.56 1.10
CA ALA A 76 -5.00 -37.50 0.06
C ALA A 76 -3.77 -36.99 -0.73
N GLY A 77 -3.74 -35.71 -1.06
CA GLY A 77 -2.64 -35.03 -1.75
C GLY A 77 -1.33 -35.11 -0.97
N MET A 78 -1.37 -34.93 0.35
CA MET A 78 -0.20 -35.09 1.22
C MET A 78 0.37 -36.51 1.25
N LEU A 79 -0.42 -37.54 0.90
CA LEU A 79 0.07 -38.92 0.74
C LEU A 79 0.62 -39.19 -0.66
N VAL A 80 0.05 -38.56 -1.69
CA VAL A 80 0.38 -38.80 -3.10
C VAL A 80 1.59 -37.98 -3.55
N ALA A 81 1.57 -36.67 -3.32
CA ALA A 81 2.51 -35.68 -3.87
C ALA A 81 3.99 -35.93 -3.56
N PRO A 82 4.43 -36.16 -2.30
CA PRO A 82 5.86 -36.30 -2.01
C PRO A 82 6.47 -37.57 -2.61
N VAL A 83 5.68 -38.63 -2.74
CA VAL A 83 6.10 -39.91 -3.33
C VAL A 83 6.16 -39.82 -4.86
N LEU A 84 5.18 -39.13 -5.46
CA LEU A 84 5.16 -38.86 -6.89
C LEU A 84 6.36 -37.98 -7.29
N LEU A 85 6.60 -36.89 -6.56
CA LEU A 85 7.73 -35.99 -6.76
C LEU A 85 9.08 -36.75 -6.65
N ALA A 86 9.25 -37.57 -5.61
CA ALA A 86 10.45 -38.38 -5.44
C ALA A 86 10.65 -39.41 -6.58
N THR A 87 9.55 -39.91 -7.16
CA THR A 87 9.59 -40.84 -8.29
C THR A 87 9.98 -40.14 -9.59
N LEU A 88 9.41 -38.97 -9.86
CA LEU A 88 9.71 -38.14 -11.04
C LEU A 88 11.17 -37.66 -11.02
N LEU A 89 11.65 -37.22 -9.85
CA LEU A 89 13.04 -36.79 -9.64
C LEU A 89 14.02 -37.96 -9.47
N ARG A 90 13.53 -39.21 -9.51
CA ARG A 90 14.34 -40.43 -9.38
C ARG A 90 15.22 -40.46 -8.14
N VAL A 91 14.69 -39.97 -7.02
CA VAL A 91 15.40 -39.88 -5.74
C VAL A 91 15.76 -41.27 -5.22
N GLN A 92 17.01 -41.42 -4.76
CA GLN A 92 17.52 -42.70 -4.24
C GLN A 92 17.97 -42.65 -2.78
N THR A 93 17.98 -41.48 -2.14
CA THR A 93 18.49 -41.31 -0.77
C THR A 93 17.35 -40.91 0.17
N ARG A 94 17.47 -41.29 1.45
CA ARG A 94 16.51 -40.84 2.48
C ARG A 94 16.47 -39.33 2.65
N ARG A 95 17.62 -38.67 2.50
CA ARG A 95 17.72 -37.19 2.54
C ARG A 95 16.98 -36.54 1.38
N GLY A 96 17.11 -37.10 0.16
CA GLY A 96 16.34 -36.62 -0.98
C GLY A 96 14.83 -36.84 -0.80
N LEU A 97 14.42 -37.97 -0.21
CA LEU A 97 13.01 -38.22 0.07
C LEU A 97 12.46 -37.22 1.09
N LEU A 98 13.24 -36.91 2.13
CA LEU A 98 12.90 -35.89 3.11
C LEU A 98 12.80 -34.51 2.44
N ALA A 99 13.71 -34.16 1.54
CA ALA A 99 13.66 -32.91 0.78
C ALA A 99 12.37 -32.81 -0.06
N CYS A 100 11.91 -33.90 -0.69
CA CYS A 100 10.61 -33.91 -1.38
C CYS A 100 9.43 -33.67 -0.44
N HIS A 101 9.44 -34.25 0.77
CA HIS A 101 8.38 -34.00 1.75
C HIS A 101 8.39 -32.54 2.26
N LEU A 102 9.57 -31.99 2.52
CA LEU A 102 9.72 -30.60 2.94
C LEU A 102 9.33 -29.62 1.82
N ALA A 103 9.66 -29.93 0.57
CA ALA A 103 9.26 -29.11 -0.58
C ALA A 103 7.74 -29.07 -0.74
N VAL A 104 7.06 -30.23 -0.65
CA VAL A 104 5.59 -30.29 -0.69
C VAL A 104 4.99 -29.53 0.49
N ALA A 105 5.53 -29.70 1.71
CA ALA A 105 5.07 -28.95 2.89
C ALA A 105 5.22 -27.44 2.71
N ALA A 106 6.37 -26.99 2.19
CA ALA A 106 6.66 -25.58 2.00
C ALA A 106 5.74 -24.93 0.96
N VAL A 107 5.55 -25.58 -0.20
CA VAL A 107 4.62 -25.09 -1.23
C VAL A 107 3.20 -25.06 -0.68
N PHE A 108 2.73 -26.14 -0.07
CA PHE A 108 1.38 -26.22 0.52
C PHE A 108 1.15 -25.13 1.59
N THR A 109 2.12 -24.93 2.49
CA THR A 109 2.02 -23.91 3.53
C THR A 109 2.01 -22.51 2.94
N GLY A 110 2.86 -22.25 1.93
CA GLY A 110 2.95 -20.96 1.25
C GLY A 110 1.64 -20.59 0.57
N ILE A 111 1.01 -21.54 -0.13
CA ILE A 111 -0.25 -21.27 -0.85
C ILE A 111 -1.44 -21.09 0.11
N GLN A 112 -1.43 -21.71 1.30
CA GLN A 112 -2.50 -21.52 2.29
C GLN A 112 -2.36 -20.25 3.13
N LEU A 113 -1.14 -19.72 3.32
CA LEU A 113 -0.87 -18.58 4.21
C LEU A 113 -0.63 -17.25 3.49
N SER A 114 -0.34 -17.25 2.20
CA SER A 114 0.01 -16.03 1.47
C SER A 114 -0.77 -15.92 0.16
N PRO A 115 -1.72 -14.97 0.08
CA PRO A 115 -2.45 -14.67 -1.16
C PRO A 115 -1.51 -14.30 -2.31
N ALA A 116 -0.45 -13.54 -2.03
CA ALA A 116 0.56 -13.18 -3.02
C ALA A 116 1.33 -14.39 -3.57
N PHE A 117 1.62 -15.39 -2.72
CA PHE A 117 2.29 -16.62 -3.16
C PHE A 117 1.32 -17.55 -3.91
N ALA A 118 0.07 -17.65 -3.46
CA ALA A 118 -1.00 -18.38 -4.15
C ALA A 118 -1.26 -17.81 -5.55
N GLY A 119 -1.28 -16.48 -5.71
CA GLY A 119 -1.40 -15.80 -6.99
C GLY A 119 -0.22 -16.08 -7.94
N GLN A 120 1.01 -15.99 -7.44
CA GLN A 120 2.21 -16.34 -8.24
C GLN A 120 2.23 -17.81 -8.68
N TRP A 121 1.82 -18.72 -7.78
CA TRP A 121 1.75 -20.14 -8.09
C TRP A 121 0.65 -20.45 -9.11
N SER A 122 -0.50 -19.79 -9.00
CA SER A 122 -1.61 -19.86 -9.96
C SER A 122 -1.17 -19.36 -11.34
N ALA A 123 -0.46 -18.23 -11.41
CA ALA A 123 0.09 -17.69 -12.66
C ALA A 123 1.11 -18.64 -13.31
N LEU A 124 1.98 -19.28 -12.52
CA LEU A 124 2.95 -20.27 -13.01
C LEU A 124 2.26 -21.48 -13.65
N MET A 125 1.12 -21.90 -13.10
CA MET A 125 0.36 -23.04 -13.60
C MET A 125 -0.48 -22.66 -14.82
N GLY A 126 -0.96 -21.40 -14.88
CA GLY A 126 -1.53 -20.80 -16.08
C GLY A 126 -0.58 -20.86 -17.29
N LEU A 127 0.73 -20.63 -17.09
CA LEU A 127 1.74 -20.78 -18.15
C LEU A 127 1.89 -22.22 -18.67
N LEU A 128 1.49 -23.22 -17.88
CA LEU A 128 1.49 -24.64 -18.24
C LEU A 128 0.16 -25.09 -18.88
N GLY A 129 -0.75 -24.15 -19.17
CA GLY A 129 -2.01 -24.39 -19.87
C GLY A 129 -3.19 -24.73 -18.97
N HIS A 130 -3.06 -24.55 -17.65
CA HIS A 130 -4.13 -24.81 -16.68
C HIS A 130 -4.31 -23.57 -15.76
N PRO A 131 -5.16 -22.60 -16.14
CA PRO A 131 -5.48 -21.47 -15.27
C PRO A 131 -6.37 -21.98 -14.14
N TRP A 132 -5.84 -22.02 -12.92
CA TRP A 132 -6.63 -22.27 -11.71
C TRP A 132 -6.39 -21.13 -10.71
N ALA A 133 -7.38 -20.87 -9.86
CA ALA A 133 -7.25 -19.97 -8.72
C ALA A 133 -7.12 -20.81 -7.43
N ILE A 134 -6.10 -20.51 -6.63
CA ILE A 134 -5.93 -21.11 -5.31
C ILE A 134 -6.49 -20.16 -4.26
N THR A 135 -7.48 -20.62 -3.50
CA THR A 135 -8.01 -19.91 -2.33
C THR A 135 -7.14 -20.18 -1.10
N CYS A 136 -6.75 -19.12 -0.38
CA CYS A 136 -6.00 -19.27 0.87
C CYS A 136 -6.93 -19.62 2.03
N ASP A 137 -6.81 -20.83 2.59
CA ASP A 137 -7.45 -21.21 3.86
C ASP A 137 -6.41 -21.75 4.86
N PRO A 138 -6.08 -20.99 5.92
CA PRO A 138 -5.17 -21.43 6.96
C PRO A 138 -5.62 -22.71 7.71
N THR A 139 -6.91 -23.05 7.66
CA THR A 139 -7.42 -24.26 8.33
C THR A 139 -6.98 -25.56 7.64
N ASP A 140 -6.54 -25.50 6.38
CA ASP A 140 -6.06 -26.66 5.63
C ASP A 140 -4.66 -27.11 6.07
N LEU A 141 -3.94 -26.30 6.86
CA LEU A 141 -2.69 -26.71 7.51
C LEU A 141 -2.86 -27.91 8.44
N ILE A 142 -4.09 -28.24 8.84
CA ILE A 142 -4.44 -29.47 9.56
C ILE A 142 -4.10 -30.73 8.74
N ALA A 143 -3.90 -30.63 7.41
CA ALA A 143 -3.45 -31.72 6.56
C ALA A 143 -1.94 -32.03 6.67
N LEU A 144 -1.10 -31.10 7.15
CA LEU A 144 0.36 -31.30 7.24
C LEU A 144 0.81 -32.56 8.02
N PRO A 145 0.18 -32.97 9.13
CA PRO A 145 0.48 -34.24 9.80
C PRO A 145 0.35 -35.47 8.90
N ALA A 146 -0.43 -35.40 7.82
CA ALA A 146 -0.55 -36.47 6.83
C ALA A 146 0.76 -36.72 6.06
N LEU A 147 1.67 -35.74 5.96
CA LEU A 147 3.02 -35.97 5.41
C LEU A 147 3.86 -36.89 6.31
N VAL A 148 3.69 -36.79 7.63
CA VAL A 148 4.32 -37.71 8.59
C VAL A 148 3.73 -39.12 8.42
N LEU A 149 2.44 -39.22 8.16
CA LEU A 149 1.76 -40.47 7.86
C LEU A 149 2.27 -41.08 6.53
N ALA A 150 2.40 -40.27 5.48
CA ALA A 150 2.95 -40.67 4.19
C ALA A 150 4.35 -41.26 4.34
N TRP A 151 5.22 -40.57 5.09
CA TRP A 151 6.55 -41.07 5.41
C TRP A 151 6.51 -42.43 6.12
N ARG A 152 5.68 -42.56 7.17
CA ARG A 152 5.60 -43.81 7.95
C ARG A 152 5.05 -44.99 7.16
N LEU A 153 4.04 -44.77 6.33
CA LEU A 153 3.37 -45.84 5.58
C LEU A 153 4.12 -46.21 4.30
N LEU A 154 4.71 -45.25 3.60
CA LEU A 154 5.22 -45.45 2.23
C LEU A 154 6.74 -45.57 2.17
N ALA A 155 7.51 -44.91 3.05
CA ALA A 155 8.97 -45.00 3.01
C ALA A 155 9.54 -46.42 3.23
N PRO A 156 8.96 -47.30 4.09
CA PRO A 156 9.40 -48.69 4.22
C PRO A 156 9.27 -49.50 2.92
N GLU A 157 8.25 -49.19 2.13
CA GLU A 157 7.91 -49.87 0.86
C GLU A 157 8.89 -49.51 -0.27
N MET A 158 9.67 -48.45 -0.10
CA MET A 158 10.68 -47.97 -1.06
C MET A 158 12.05 -48.65 -0.89
N SER A 159 12.20 -49.59 0.05
CA SER A 159 13.48 -50.25 0.32
C SER A 159 14.06 -50.97 -0.92
N GLY A 160 15.35 -50.73 -1.21
CA GLY A 160 16.06 -51.29 -2.35
C GLY A 160 16.20 -52.82 -2.36
N GLU A 161 16.11 -53.46 -1.19
CA GLU A 161 16.34 -54.89 -0.96
C GLU A 161 15.27 -55.82 -1.57
N ARG A 162 14.14 -55.27 -2.02
CA ARG A 162 13.10 -56.05 -2.69
C ARG A 162 13.49 -56.42 -4.14
N PRO A 163 12.96 -57.50 -4.73
CA PRO A 163 13.24 -57.91 -6.11
C PRO A 163 12.97 -56.80 -7.14
N ALA A 164 13.69 -56.82 -8.26
CA ALA A 164 13.48 -55.84 -9.34
C ALA A 164 12.05 -55.94 -9.92
N LEU A 165 11.49 -54.79 -10.31
CA LEU A 165 10.15 -54.73 -10.89
C LEU A 165 10.11 -55.49 -12.23
N VAL A 166 9.11 -56.37 -12.39
CA VAL A 166 8.84 -57.07 -13.66
C VAL A 166 8.30 -56.10 -14.72
N PRO A 167 8.37 -56.40 -16.02
CA PRO A 167 7.97 -55.47 -17.08
C PRO A 167 6.57 -54.88 -16.90
N LEU A 168 5.59 -55.69 -16.49
CA LEU A 168 4.21 -55.26 -16.21
C LEU A 168 4.12 -54.25 -15.05
N GLN A 169 4.97 -54.38 -14.03
CA GLN A 169 5.01 -53.43 -12.93
C GLN A 169 5.64 -52.10 -13.35
N ARG A 170 6.58 -52.11 -14.31
CA ARG A 170 7.17 -50.87 -14.84
C ARG A 170 6.16 -50.08 -15.67
N THR A 171 5.35 -50.76 -16.47
CA THR A 171 4.24 -50.12 -17.20
C THR A 171 3.18 -49.60 -16.23
N ALA A 172 2.87 -50.34 -15.16
CA ALA A 172 1.96 -49.87 -14.11
C ALA A 172 2.49 -48.63 -13.37
N VAL A 173 3.78 -48.60 -13.00
CA VAL A 173 4.41 -47.41 -12.39
C VAL A 173 4.37 -46.22 -13.33
N ALA A 174 4.67 -46.40 -14.62
CA ALA A 174 4.60 -45.32 -15.60
C ALA A 174 3.17 -44.79 -15.74
N GLY A 175 2.18 -45.70 -15.86
CA GLY A 175 0.77 -45.34 -15.90
C GLY A 175 0.31 -44.60 -14.65
N LEU A 176 0.67 -45.09 -13.45
CA LEU A 176 0.33 -44.44 -12.18
C LEU A 176 1.09 -43.12 -11.98
N SER A 177 2.29 -42.95 -12.52
CA SER A 177 3.01 -41.67 -12.46
C SER A 177 2.34 -40.63 -13.35
N VAL A 178 1.94 -41.01 -14.57
CA VAL A 178 1.19 -40.13 -15.48
C VAL A 178 -0.19 -39.81 -14.91
N PHE A 179 -0.92 -40.82 -14.46
CA PHE A 179 -2.25 -40.64 -13.88
C PHE A 179 -2.20 -39.87 -12.56
N GLY A 180 -1.21 -40.13 -11.71
CA GLY A 180 -0.98 -39.37 -10.48
C GLY A 180 -0.64 -37.91 -10.76
N LEU A 181 0.24 -37.64 -11.72
CA LEU A 181 0.58 -36.28 -12.14
C LEU A 181 -0.64 -35.56 -12.69
N TRP A 182 -1.38 -36.21 -13.59
CA TRP A 182 -2.64 -35.69 -14.11
C TRP A 182 -3.65 -35.42 -13.00
N SER A 183 -3.83 -36.32 -12.04
CA SER A 183 -4.79 -36.13 -10.94
C SER A 183 -4.38 -35.05 -9.93
N THR A 184 -3.08 -34.76 -9.79
CA THR A 184 -2.59 -33.67 -8.92
C THR A 184 -2.58 -32.31 -9.60
N VAL A 185 -2.78 -32.27 -10.93
CA VAL A 185 -2.78 -31.05 -11.75
C VAL A 185 -4.19 -30.75 -12.28
N ALA A 186 -4.97 -31.77 -12.62
CA ALA A 186 -6.36 -31.68 -13.01
C ALA A 186 -7.25 -31.63 -11.77
N THR A 187 -7.39 -30.45 -11.20
CA THR A 187 -8.60 -30.08 -10.45
C THR A 187 -9.54 -29.41 -11.46
N SER A 188 -10.81 -29.86 -11.44
CA SER A 188 -11.92 -29.57 -12.37
C SER A 188 -11.68 -28.50 -13.44
N ASP A 189 -11.72 -28.91 -14.72
CA ASP A 189 -12.21 -28.03 -15.78
C ASP A 189 -13.57 -27.45 -15.33
N ILE A 190 -13.74 -26.14 -15.47
CA ILE A 190 -15.04 -25.44 -15.36
C ILE A 190 -15.99 -25.86 -16.51
N ASP A 191 -15.57 -26.76 -17.40
CA ASP A 191 -16.30 -27.16 -18.60
C ASP A 191 -16.99 -28.54 -18.50
N SER A 192 -17.49 -28.90 -17.31
CA SER A 192 -18.62 -29.84 -17.29
C SER A 192 -19.88 -29.02 -17.44
N GLY A 193 -20.52 -29.12 -18.61
CA GLY A 193 -21.84 -28.53 -18.90
C GLY A 193 -22.91 -28.99 -17.90
N ILE A 194 -22.85 -28.41 -16.72
CA ILE A 194 -23.73 -28.54 -15.56
C ILE A 194 -24.58 -27.27 -15.57
N ASP A 195 -25.89 -27.44 -15.41
CA ASP A 195 -26.85 -26.34 -15.25
C ASP A 195 -26.29 -25.33 -14.22
N SER A 196 -26.06 -24.09 -14.67
CA SER A 196 -25.71 -22.94 -13.82
C SER A 196 -26.71 -22.71 -12.67
N ASP A 197 -27.91 -23.29 -12.79
CA ASP A 197 -28.97 -23.23 -11.79
C ASP A 197 -28.75 -24.15 -10.58
N SER A 198 -27.71 -25.01 -10.58
CA SER A 198 -27.51 -26.05 -9.56
C SER A 198 -26.32 -25.86 -8.62
N GLU A 199 -25.43 -24.90 -8.89
CA GLU A 199 -24.40 -24.47 -7.93
C GLU A 199 -24.96 -23.33 -7.07
N TRP A 200 -25.01 -23.53 -5.75
CA TRP A 200 -25.37 -22.46 -4.82
C TRP A 200 -24.08 -21.82 -4.30
N TYR A 201 -23.80 -20.60 -4.76
CA TYR A 201 -22.70 -19.79 -4.27
C TYR A 201 -23.01 -19.26 -2.86
N GLN A 202 -22.00 -19.22 -2.00
CA GLN A 202 -22.17 -18.74 -0.63
C GLN A 202 -22.55 -17.25 -0.64
N ASP A 203 -23.41 -16.87 0.30
CA ASP A 203 -23.74 -15.46 0.52
C ASP A 203 -22.45 -14.66 0.81
N ILE A 204 -22.40 -13.47 0.22
CA ILE A 204 -21.28 -12.55 0.31
C ILE A 204 -21.62 -11.40 1.25
N THR A 205 -20.59 -10.71 1.74
CA THR A 205 -20.73 -9.50 2.55
C THR A 205 -20.14 -8.30 1.82
N GLY A 206 -20.74 -7.14 2.00
CA GLY A 206 -20.23 -5.87 1.48
C GLY A 206 -21.22 -4.72 1.70
N ASN A 207 -20.83 -3.51 1.30
CA ASN A 207 -21.73 -2.36 1.22
C ASN A 207 -22.54 -2.38 -0.08
N LEU A 208 -21.86 -2.78 -1.16
CA LEU A 208 -22.39 -2.97 -2.50
C LEU A 208 -22.03 -4.37 -2.99
N TYR A 209 -22.61 -4.80 -4.11
CA TYR A 209 -22.15 -6.01 -4.80
C TYR A 209 -22.19 -5.83 -6.32
N ILE A 210 -21.30 -6.55 -7.01
CA ILE A 210 -21.22 -6.57 -8.47
C ILE A 210 -21.51 -7.99 -8.95
N ASN A 211 -22.46 -8.11 -9.87
CA ASN A 211 -22.88 -9.35 -10.49
C ASN A 211 -22.22 -9.53 -11.86
N ASN A 212 -21.76 -10.74 -12.15
CA ASN A 212 -21.47 -11.17 -13.51
C ASN A 212 -22.77 -11.65 -14.17
N ALA A 213 -23.42 -10.81 -14.97
CA ALA A 213 -24.69 -11.16 -15.61
C ALA A 213 -24.52 -11.97 -16.91
N ASN A 214 -23.32 -12.47 -17.20
CA ASN A 214 -22.98 -13.19 -18.42
C ASN A 214 -23.06 -14.71 -18.23
N ASP A 215 -22.88 -15.45 -19.31
CA ASP A 215 -22.76 -16.92 -19.35
C ASP A 215 -21.30 -17.41 -19.38
N PHE A 216 -20.34 -16.50 -19.17
CA PHE A 216 -18.90 -16.78 -19.10
C PHE A 216 -18.22 -16.01 -17.96
N ASP A 217 -17.04 -16.46 -17.56
CA ASP A 217 -16.23 -15.86 -16.49
C ASP A 217 -15.73 -14.46 -16.86
N ILE A 218 -15.79 -13.52 -15.92
CA ILE A 218 -15.19 -12.18 -16.07
C ILE A 218 -14.11 -11.94 -15.02
N SER A 219 -13.11 -11.12 -15.37
CA SER A 219 -12.08 -10.65 -14.45
C SER A 219 -12.33 -9.20 -14.06
N LEU A 220 -12.45 -8.92 -12.76
CA LEU A 220 -12.58 -7.58 -12.20
C LEU A 220 -11.34 -7.19 -11.39
N PHE A 221 -11.04 -5.91 -11.46
CA PHE A 221 -10.02 -5.23 -10.67
C PHE A 221 -10.71 -4.19 -9.81
N ILE A 222 -10.73 -4.42 -8.50
CA ILE A 222 -11.31 -3.49 -7.53
C ILE A 222 -10.16 -2.82 -6.78
N ARG A 223 -10.02 -1.51 -6.93
CA ARG A 223 -9.02 -0.70 -6.24
C ARG A 223 -9.72 0.16 -5.19
N PRO A 224 -9.61 -0.12 -3.89
CA PRO A 224 -10.19 0.73 -2.85
C PRO A 224 -9.47 2.08 -2.79
N LEU A 225 -10.08 3.08 -2.15
CA LEU A 225 -9.36 4.30 -1.78
C LEU A 225 -8.15 3.96 -0.91
N ARG A 226 -7.06 4.69 -1.10
CA ARG A 226 -5.89 4.56 -0.24
C ARG A 226 -6.22 5.04 1.18
N ALA A 227 -5.82 4.26 2.18
CA ALA A 227 -6.12 4.52 3.59
C ALA A 227 -5.46 5.80 4.17
N ASP A 228 -4.46 6.36 3.49
CA ASP A 228 -3.70 7.54 3.92
C ASP A 228 -4.29 8.86 3.42
N LEU A 229 -5.40 8.83 2.67
CA LEU A 229 -6.06 10.03 2.17
C LEU A 229 -7.06 10.62 3.18
N GLN A 230 -7.11 11.94 3.24
CA GLN A 230 -8.19 12.69 3.92
C GLN A 230 -9.16 13.24 2.87
N LEU A 231 -10.47 13.11 3.12
CA LEU A 231 -11.54 13.44 2.17
C LEU A 231 -12.61 14.35 2.79
N ASP A 232 -13.01 15.39 2.05
CA ASP A 232 -14.25 16.12 2.31
C ASP A 232 -15.34 15.43 1.49
N CYS A 233 -16.02 14.49 2.12
CA CYS A 233 -17.07 13.72 1.48
C CYS A 233 -18.17 14.58 0.85
N THR A 234 -18.50 15.74 1.43
CA THR A 234 -19.53 16.63 0.88
C THR A 234 -19.03 17.33 -0.39
N ALA A 235 -17.76 17.70 -0.44
CA ALA A 235 -17.16 18.26 -1.66
C ALA A 235 -17.02 17.20 -2.76
N ILE A 236 -16.53 16.01 -2.43
CA ILE A 236 -16.32 14.92 -3.39
C ILE A 236 -17.64 14.42 -3.98
N GLU A 237 -18.70 14.34 -3.18
CA GLU A 237 -20.04 13.90 -3.63
C GLU A 237 -20.59 14.71 -4.81
N ALA A 238 -20.16 15.97 -4.98
CA ALA A 238 -20.59 16.81 -6.09
C ALA A 238 -20.16 16.28 -7.47
N ASP A 239 -18.97 15.67 -7.56
CA ASP A 239 -18.44 15.10 -8.81
C ASP A 239 -17.33 14.03 -8.56
N PRO A 240 -17.68 12.85 -8.02
CA PRO A 240 -16.67 11.84 -7.67
C PRO A 240 -15.85 11.37 -8.89
N GLY A 241 -16.47 11.37 -10.08
CA GLY A 241 -15.84 10.97 -11.34
C GLY A 241 -14.62 11.83 -11.72
N ARG A 242 -14.62 13.10 -11.31
CA ARG A 242 -13.50 14.04 -11.57
C ARG A 242 -12.61 14.22 -10.35
N LEU A 243 -13.21 14.31 -9.15
CA LEU A 243 -12.50 14.69 -7.93
C LEU A 243 -11.76 13.52 -7.25
N LEU A 244 -11.85 12.32 -7.80
CA LEU A 244 -11.05 11.17 -7.36
C LEU A 244 -10.13 10.73 -8.51
N PRO A 245 -8.90 11.28 -8.60
CA PRO A 245 -7.95 10.89 -9.63
C PRO A 245 -7.48 9.44 -9.44
N ASP A 246 -6.86 8.86 -10.47
CA ASP A 246 -6.38 7.47 -10.41
C ASP A 246 -5.41 7.22 -9.23
N ALA A 247 -4.59 8.22 -8.90
CA ALA A 247 -3.64 8.19 -7.78
C ALA A 247 -4.29 8.11 -6.40
N ALA A 248 -5.60 8.35 -6.30
CA ALA A 248 -6.36 8.20 -5.05
C ALA A 248 -6.64 6.73 -4.68
N PHE A 249 -6.49 5.81 -5.64
CA PHE A 249 -6.86 4.40 -5.44
C PHE A 249 -5.63 3.51 -5.26
N ASP A 250 -5.72 2.58 -4.31
CA ASP A 250 -4.66 1.63 -3.97
C ASP A 250 -4.50 0.54 -5.06
N THR A 251 -3.66 -0.44 -4.78
CA THR A 251 -3.45 -1.65 -5.58
C THR A 251 -4.75 -2.43 -5.77
N ALA A 252 -4.87 -3.05 -6.95
CA ALA A 252 -6.08 -3.76 -7.33
C ALA A 252 -6.16 -5.14 -6.68
N GLU A 253 -7.32 -5.43 -6.12
CA GLU A 253 -7.77 -6.78 -5.84
C GLU A 253 -8.36 -7.39 -7.12
N VAL A 254 -7.84 -8.55 -7.50
CA VAL A 254 -8.27 -9.25 -8.72
C VAL A 254 -9.30 -10.32 -8.37
N TRP A 255 -10.46 -10.23 -9.00
CA TRP A 255 -11.57 -11.16 -8.83
C TRP A 255 -11.87 -11.87 -10.13
N SER A 256 -11.99 -13.20 -10.08
CA SER A 256 -12.53 -14.01 -11.18
C SER A 256 -13.96 -14.39 -10.81
N LEU A 257 -14.94 -13.90 -11.56
CA LEU A 257 -16.35 -14.11 -11.29
C LEU A 257 -16.93 -15.10 -12.29
N PRO A 258 -17.35 -16.30 -11.85
CA PRO A 258 -18.13 -17.21 -12.67
C PRO A 258 -19.48 -16.61 -13.12
N PRO A 259 -20.16 -17.22 -14.11
CA PRO A 259 -21.46 -16.77 -14.58
C PRO A 259 -22.49 -16.61 -13.45
N GLN A 260 -23.27 -15.54 -13.48
CA GLN A 260 -24.37 -15.26 -12.55
C GLN A 260 -23.96 -15.10 -11.07
N THR A 261 -22.67 -15.01 -10.77
CA THR A 261 -22.16 -14.85 -9.40
C THR A 261 -21.98 -13.39 -8.99
N ASN A 262 -22.00 -13.14 -7.69
CA ASN A 262 -21.80 -11.82 -7.10
C ASN A 262 -20.46 -11.75 -6.35
N VAL A 263 -19.79 -10.61 -6.44
CA VAL A 263 -18.70 -10.21 -5.54
C VAL A 263 -19.17 -9.08 -4.65
N GLY A 264 -18.84 -9.16 -3.36
CA GLY A 264 -19.09 -8.09 -2.40
C GLY A 264 -18.04 -7.01 -2.52
N VAL A 265 -18.48 -5.76 -2.55
CA VAL A 265 -17.59 -4.60 -2.47
C VAL A 265 -17.69 -4.06 -1.04
N ASP A 266 -16.71 -4.46 -0.23
CA ASP A 266 -16.58 -4.08 1.16
C ASP A 266 -15.53 -2.97 1.28
N LEU A 267 -15.96 -1.76 1.67
CA LEU A 267 -15.09 -0.59 1.67
C LEU A 267 -14.99 0.02 3.06
N ASP A 268 -13.77 0.42 3.41
CA ASP A 268 -13.52 1.25 4.57
C ASP A 268 -14.01 2.68 4.33
N PHE A 269 -14.68 3.26 5.33
CA PHE A 269 -15.18 4.63 5.25
C PHE A 269 -14.09 5.63 5.65
N HIS A 270 -13.88 6.61 4.78
CA HIS A 270 -13.12 7.83 5.07
C HIS A 270 -14.10 8.89 5.57
N GLY A 271 -14.19 9.03 6.90
CA GLY A 271 -15.20 9.89 7.51
C GLY A 271 -16.61 9.35 7.28
N SER A 272 -17.36 9.95 6.36
CA SER A 272 -18.75 9.58 6.06
C SER A 272 -18.97 8.94 4.68
N CYS A 273 -17.92 8.82 3.85
CA CYS A 273 -18.00 8.27 2.49
C CYS A 273 -16.95 7.19 2.24
N ALA A 274 -17.19 6.38 1.22
CA ALA A 274 -16.28 5.35 0.74
C ALA A 274 -16.26 5.35 -0.79
N ALA A 275 -15.13 4.98 -1.38
CA ALA A 275 -15.03 4.82 -2.82
C ALA A 275 -14.08 3.70 -3.25
N ALA A 276 -14.30 3.20 -4.47
CA ALA A 276 -13.41 2.26 -5.13
C ALA A 276 -13.46 2.45 -6.65
N LEU A 277 -12.31 2.31 -7.30
CA LEU A 277 -12.21 2.26 -8.75
C LEU A 277 -12.33 0.81 -9.20
N VAL A 278 -13.38 0.51 -9.95
CA VAL A 278 -13.63 -0.82 -10.50
C VAL A 278 -13.40 -0.81 -11.99
N SER A 279 -12.63 -1.78 -12.47
CA SER A 279 -12.34 -1.99 -13.89
C SER A 279 -12.18 -3.48 -14.18
N GLY A 280 -11.88 -3.84 -15.42
CA GLY A 280 -11.66 -5.24 -15.81
C GLY A 280 -11.24 -5.36 -17.26
N GLU A 281 -11.01 -6.59 -17.73
CA GLU A 281 -10.66 -6.82 -19.13
C GLU A 281 -11.85 -6.48 -20.04
N GLY A 282 -11.71 -5.41 -20.83
CA GLY A 282 -12.79 -4.93 -21.71
C GLY A 282 -13.95 -4.25 -20.97
N ILE A 283 -13.82 -3.99 -19.68
CA ILE A 283 -14.86 -3.38 -18.83
C ILE A 283 -14.52 -1.91 -18.62
N PRO A 284 -15.41 -0.97 -18.97
CA PRO A 284 -15.15 0.45 -18.78
C PRO A 284 -15.02 0.76 -17.28
N PRO A 285 -13.98 1.52 -16.87
CA PRO A 285 -13.75 1.80 -15.46
C PRO A 285 -14.89 2.63 -14.88
N GLN A 286 -15.25 2.37 -13.64
CA GLN A 286 -16.26 3.09 -12.87
C GLN A 286 -15.73 3.34 -11.46
N ILE A 287 -15.91 4.55 -10.96
CA ILE A 287 -15.75 4.90 -9.56
C ILE A 287 -17.07 4.59 -8.86
N LEU A 288 -17.03 3.71 -7.88
CA LEU A 288 -18.10 3.52 -6.92
C LEU A 288 -17.89 4.54 -5.81
N PHE A 289 -18.87 5.39 -5.53
CA PHE A 289 -18.83 6.35 -4.43
C PHE A 289 -20.17 6.38 -3.71
N PHE A 290 -20.14 6.32 -2.37
CA PHE A 290 -21.35 6.38 -1.55
C PHE A 290 -21.06 6.81 -0.11
N THR A 291 -22.11 7.18 0.62
CA THR A 291 -22.02 7.57 2.03
C THR A 291 -22.53 6.47 2.98
N SER A 292 -21.99 6.43 4.20
CA SER A 292 -22.32 5.41 5.21
C SER A 292 -23.77 5.48 5.69
N ALA A 293 -24.42 6.64 5.54
CA ALA A 293 -25.83 6.82 5.84
C ALA A 293 -26.74 6.06 4.87
N GLU A 294 -26.27 5.81 3.63
CA GLU A 294 -27.06 5.20 2.58
C GLU A 294 -26.79 3.70 2.40
N TYR A 295 -25.53 3.27 2.55
CA TYR A 295 -25.11 1.90 2.26
C TYR A 295 -24.27 1.32 3.40
N THR A 296 -24.92 0.54 4.26
CA THR A 296 -24.28 -0.19 5.35
C THR A 296 -23.91 -1.61 4.94
N GLN A 297 -22.83 -2.14 5.50
CA GLN A 297 -22.41 -3.52 5.28
C GLN A 297 -23.55 -4.51 5.61
N THR A 298 -23.85 -5.40 4.68
CA THR A 298 -24.88 -6.43 4.83
C THR A 298 -24.49 -7.69 4.04
N TRP A 299 -25.25 -8.76 4.26
CA TRP A 299 -25.18 -9.97 3.45
C TRP A 299 -26.00 -9.82 2.18
N PHE A 300 -25.44 -10.27 1.06
CA PHE A 300 -26.11 -10.42 -0.23
C PHE A 300 -26.01 -11.87 -0.68
N SER A 301 -26.92 -12.31 -1.56
CA SER A 301 -26.81 -13.64 -2.15
C SER A 301 -25.51 -13.73 -2.96
N GLY A 302 -24.86 -14.90 -2.95
CA GLY A 302 -23.68 -15.16 -3.77
C GLY A 302 -23.94 -15.17 -5.27
N GLN A 303 -25.21 -15.12 -5.68
CA GLN A 303 -25.64 -15.22 -7.07
C GLN A 303 -26.91 -14.42 -7.35
N THR A 304 -26.99 -13.87 -8.55
CA THR A 304 -28.16 -13.17 -9.08
C THR A 304 -28.31 -13.56 -10.54
N PHE A 305 -29.46 -14.11 -10.90
CA PHE A 305 -29.71 -14.70 -12.23
C PHE A 305 -30.34 -13.73 -13.25
N SER A 306 -30.79 -12.58 -12.78
CA SER A 306 -31.45 -11.56 -13.60
C SER A 306 -31.05 -10.18 -13.12
N THR A 307 -30.73 -9.29 -14.05
CA THR A 307 -30.46 -7.88 -13.74
C THR A 307 -31.69 -7.16 -13.18
N GLU A 308 -32.90 -7.70 -13.38
CA GLU A 308 -34.13 -7.16 -12.79
C GLU A 308 -34.23 -7.43 -11.27
N ASP A 309 -33.51 -8.42 -10.77
CA ASP A 309 -33.48 -8.79 -9.34
C ASP A 309 -32.41 -7.99 -8.56
N LEU A 310 -31.68 -7.10 -9.24
CA LEU A 310 -30.70 -6.22 -8.60
C LEU A 310 -31.40 -5.27 -7.62
N GLY A 311 -30.97 -5.33 -6.36
CA GLY A 311 -31.37 -4.38 -5.34
C GLY A 311 -30.66 -3.03 -5.52
N ARG A 312 -31.00 -2.05 -4.67
CA ARG A 312 -30.36 -0.70 -4.68
C ARG A 312 -28.82 -0.74 -4.55
N ALA A 313 -28.29 -1.76 -3.88
CA ALA A 313 -26.85 -1.95 -3.67
C ALA A 313 -26.17 -2.83 -4.73
N GLY A 314 -26.96 -3.35 -5.67
CA GLY A 314 -26.50 -4.25 -6.73
C GLY A 314 -26.24 -3.52 -8.03
N MET A 315 -25.21 -3.95 -8.72
CA MET A 315 -24.92 -3.60 -10.11
C MET A 315 -24.46 -4.86 -10.85
N ALA A 316 -24.63 -4.89 -12.15
CA ALA A 316 -24.21 -6.01 -12.98
C ALA A 316 -23.39 -5.52 -14.18
N ILE A 317 -22.51 -6.40 -14.65
CA ILE A 317 -21.75 -6.20 -15.88
C ILE A 317 -22.27 -7.15 -16.93
N VAL A 318 -22.70 -6.60 -18.06
CA VAL A 318 -23.26 -7.34 -19.19
C VAL A 318 -22.38 -7.08 -20.41
N PHE A 319 -21.97 -8.13 -21.10
CA PHE A 319 -21.28 -8.03 -22.37
C PHE A 319 -22.25 -8.29 -23.52
N ASP A 320 -22.25 -7.38 -24.49
CA ASP A 320 -23.00 -7.51 -25.74
C ASP A 320 -22.09 -7.34 -26.97
N GLU A 321 -22.68 -7.18 -28.16
CA GLU A 321 -21.92 -6.98 -29.41
C GLU A 321 -21.11 -5.66 -29.43
N ALA A 322 -21.45 -4.68 -28.59
CA ALA A 322 -20.79 -3.39 -28.49
C ALA A 322 -19.70 -3.35 -27.40
N GLY A 323 -19.73 -4.27 -26.43
CA GLY A 323 -18.73 -4.41 -25.37
C GLY A 323 -19.38 -4.65 -24.01
N ALA A 324 -18.63 -4.38 -22.93
CA ALA A 324 -19.18 -4.42 -21.58
C ALA A 324 -19.96 -3.14 -21.27
N ASP A 325 -21.14 -3.30 -20.67
CA ASP A 325 -21.96 -2.23 -20.11
C ASP A 325 -22.36 -2.55 -18.66
N TRP A 326 -22.67 -1.49 -17.91
CA TRP A 326 -23.04 -1.58 -16.50
C TRP A 326 -24.54 -1.35 -16.32
N VAL A 327 -25.19 -2.29 -15.63
CA VAL A 327 -26.63 -2.23 -15.32
C VAL A 327 -26.83 -2.01 -13.82
N GLY A 328 -27.70 -1.06 -13.45
CA GLY A 328 -27.99 -0.72 -12.05
C GLY A 328 -26.92 0.17 -11.41
N GLY A 329 -27.13 0.55 -10.15
CA GLY A 329 -26.17 1.34 -9.37
C GLY A 329 -25.96 2.78 -9.86
N GLU A 330 -26.87 3.37 -10.62
CA GLU A 330 -26.70 4.68 -11.26
C GLU A 330 -26.47 5.82 -10.27
N SER A 331 -26.92 5.67 -9.00
CA SER A 331 -26.70 6.66 -7.95
C SER A 331 -25.34 6.57 -7.27
N VAL A 332 -24.58 5.49 -7.51
CA VAL A 332 -23.28 5.25 -6.86
C VAL A 332 -22.15 5.04 -7.87
N ARG A 333 -22.45 4.90 -9.17
CA ARG A 333 -21.46 4.72 -10.24
C ARG A 333 -21.18 6.02 -10.97
N PHE A 334 -19.91 6.36 -11.04
CA PHE A 334 -19.40 7.55 -11.71
C PHE A 334 -18.32 7.16 -12.71
N THR A 335 -18.36 7.72 -13.91
CA THR A 335 -17.30 7.47 -14.90
C THR A 335 -16.08 8.32 -14.55
N PRO A 336 -14.88 7.72 -14.39
CA PRO A 336 -13.65 8.49 -14.16
C PRO A 336 -13.40 9.46 -15.31
N ARG A 337 -12.94 10.66 -14.98
CA ARG A 337 -12.59 11.69 -15.95
C ARG A 337 -11.27 12.36 -15.57
N ASP A 338 -10.45 12.57 -16.57
CA ASP A 338 -9.15 13.25 -16.50
C ASP A 338 -9.20 14.67 -17.10
N ASP A 339 -10.40 15.18 -17.40
CA ASP A 339 -10.55 16.50 -17.97
C ASP A 339 -10.32 17.57 -16.90
N ALA A 340 -9.37 18.47 -17.14
CA ALA A 340 -9.23 19.68 -16.34
C ALA A 340 -10.40 20.62 -16.65
N PRO A 341 -11.18 21.06 -15.64
CA PRO A 341 -12.29 21.97 -15.88
C PRO A 341 -11.76 23.30 -16.41
N GLU A 342 -12.44 23.89 -17.39
CA GLU A 342 -12.15 25.26 -17.81
C GLU A 342 -12.34 26.20 -16.62
N GLN A 343 -11.26 26.89 -16.23
CA GLN A 343 -11.31 27.87 -15.15
C GLN A 343 -11.86 29.19 -15.71
N PRO A 344 -12.91 29.77 -15.09
CA PRO A 344 -13.27 31.16 -15.37
C PRO A 344 -12.09 32.09 -15.09
N GLU A 345 -12.00 33.22 -15.80
CA GLU A 345 -10.93 34.22 -15.60
C GLU A 345 -10.77 34.65 -14.13
N SER A 346 -11.87 34.70 -13.36
CA SER A 346 -11.85 35.02 -11.92
C SER A 346 -11.26 33.94 -11.01
N CYS A 347 -10.97 32.77 -11.57
CA CYS A 347 -10.50 31.56 -10.89
C CYS A 347 -9.11 31.12 -11.36
N GLU A 348 -8.57 31.74 -12.41
CA GLU A 348 -7.18 31.55 -12.80
C GLU A 348 -6.29 32.03 -11.65
N ALA A 349 -5.23 31.25 -11.37
CA ALA A 349 -4.24 31.64 -10.38
C ALA A 349 -3.59 32.97 -10.79
N ASP A 350 -3.45 33.90 -9.85
CA ASP A 350 -2.73 35.14 -10.11
C ASP A 350 -1.28 34.81 -10.49
N GLY A 351 -0.71 35.55 -11.44
CA GLY A 351 0.66 35.29 -11.93
C GLY A 351 1.74 35.42 -10.86
N ASP A 352 1.43 36.10 -9.76
CA ASP A 352 2.30 36.28 -8.58
C ASP A 352 2.00 35.27 -7.46
N GLU A 353 1.00 34.40 -7.63
CA GLU A 353 0.67 33.35 -6.67
C GLU A 353 1.80 32.32 -6.60
N SER A 354 2.36 32.16 -5.41
CA SER A 354 3.49 31.27 -5.16
C SER A 354 3.53 30.84 -3.71
N ARG A 355 4.01 29.62 -3.47
CA ARG A 355 4.16 29.06 -2.14
C ARG A 355 5.31 29.75 -1.41
N LEU A 356 5.14 29.98 -0.10
CA LEU A 356 6.26 30.38 0.72
C LEU A 356 7.13 29.17 1.00
N ASP A 357 8.44 29.30 0.85
CA ASP A 357 9.38 28.26 1.24
C ASP A 357 10.69 28.86 1.74
N TRP A 358 11.40 28.10 2.58
CA TRP A 358 12.68 28.54 3.11
C TRP A 358 13.56 27.36 3.49
N SER A 359 14.88 27.58 3.37
CA SER A 359 15.87 26.64 3.87
C SER A 359 15.75 26.48 5.39
N SER A 360 16.11 25.31 5.92
CA SER A 360 16.17 25.08 7.37
C SER A 360 16.96 26.21 8.06
N ALA A 361 16.41 26.78 9.13
CA ALA A 361 17.03 27.92 9.81
C ALA A 361 18.47 27.59 10.23
N PRO A 362 19.44 28.47 9.99
CA PRO A 362 20.81 28.25 10.42
C PRO A 362 20.84 28.14 11.95
N PHE A 363 21.44 27.07 12.48
CA PHE A 363 21.46 26.73 13.91
C PHE A 363 22.24 27.75 14.74
N SER A 364 21.68 28.93 14.99
CA SER A 364 22.18 29.84 16.01
C SER A 364 21.09 30.79 16.50
N THR A 365 20.92 30.92 17.82
CA THR A 365 20.23 32.06 18.46
C THR A 365 20.99 33.39 18.32
N ALA A 366 22.03 33.39 17.49
CA ALA A 366 22.96 34.48 17.27
C ALA A 366 22.36 35.50 16.28
N GLY A 367 22.87 36.73 16.29
CA GLY A 367 22.52 37.71 15.26
C GLY A 367 23.15 37.29 13.93
N LEU A 368 22.49 37.59 12.81
CA LEU A 368 22.96 37.28 11.47
C LEU A 368 23.02 38.59 10.68
N ARG A 369 24.19 38.95 10.14
CA ARG A 369 24.30 40.07 9.20
C ARG A 369 24.08 39.59 7.77
N ILE A 370 23.27 40.32 7.01
CA ILE A 370 23.05 40.05 5.60
C ILE A 370 24.22 40.65 4.80
N GLU A 371 25.16 39.83 4.36
CA GLU A 371 26.30 40.26 3.52
C GLU A 371 25.87 40.59 2.09
N SER A 372 24.90 39.85 1.57
CA SER A 372 24.26 40.11 0.28
C SER A 372 22.87 39.47 0.21
N LEU A 373 21.99 40.10 -0.56
CA LEU A 373 20.63 39.64 -0.86
C LEU A 373 20.44 39.66 -2.38
N GLU A 374 20.29 38.49 -3.00
CA GLU A 374 20.13 38.35 -4.45
C GLU A 374 18.77 37.70 -4.78
N SER A 375 17.99 38.31 -5.67
CA SER A 375 16.73 37.73 -6.16
C SER A 375 16.96 36.82 -7.37
N GLY A 376 16.49 35.58 -7.31
CA GLY A 376 16.46 34.63 -8.40
C GLY A 376 15.28 34.84 -9.36
N LEU A 377 15.35 34.21 -10.54
CA LEU A 377 14.25 34.19 -11.52
C LEU A 377 13.12 33.22 -11.15
N ASP A 378 13.35 32.40 -10.14
CA ASP A 378 12.44 31.43 -9.54
C ASP A 378 11.58 32.03 -8.42
N GLY A 379 11.70 33.34 -8.15
CA GLY A 379 11.00 34.02 -7.05
C GLY A 379 11.65 33.80 -5.68
N CYS A 380 12.83 33.19 -5.63
CA CYS A 380 13.56 32.92 -4.39
C CYS A 380 14.73 33.89 -4.20
N TYR A 381 15.00 34.24 -2.95
CA TYR A 381 16.10 35.08 -2.52
C TYR A 381 17.23 34.21 -1.98
N ALA A 382 18.46 34.50 -2.40
CA ALA A 382 19.68 33.97 -1.79
C ALA A 382 20.27 35.02 -0.85
N LEU A 383 20.31 34.69 0.44
CA LEU A 383 20.89 35.52 1.49
C LEU A 383 22.25 34.95 1.90
N GLU A 384 23.32 35.72 1.75
CA GLU A 384 24.60 35.39 2.36
C GLU A 384 24.60 35.92 3.79
N LEU A 385 24.63 35.01 4.76
CA LEU A 385 24.46 35.35 6.18
C LEU A 385 25.76 35.15 6.95
N GLN A 386 26.25 36.20 7.60
CA GLN A 386 27.39 36.17 8.51
C GLN A 386 26.90 36.12 9.97
N ALA A 387 27.25 35.05 10.69
CA ALA A 387 26.88 34.91 12.09
C ALA A 387 27.66 35.88 13.00
N LEU A 388 26.97 36.45 14.00
CA LEU A 388 27.46 37.44 14.96
C LEU A 388 27.18 37.01 16.40
N GLU A 389 28.17 37.11 17.27
CA GLU A 389 28.03 36.83 18.71
C GLU A 389 28.50 38.02 19.56
N LEU A 390 27.76 38.33 20.61
CA LEU A 390 28.15 39.36 21.58
C LEU A 390 29.00 38.74 22.69
N LEU A 391 30.28 39.11 22.74
CA LEU A 391 31.24 38.66 23.75
C LEU A 391 31.92 39.86 24.39
N ASP A 392 31.87 39.95 25.72
CA ASP A 392 32.44 41.06 26.50
C ASP A 392 32.02 42.46 25.98
N ASN A 393 30.76 42.58 25.53
CA ASN A 393 30.16 43.81 24.99
C ASN A 393 30.75 44.27 23.65
N GLU A 394 31.42 43.37 22.92
CA GLU A 394 31.87 43.52 21.55
C GLU A 394 31.16 42.49 20.65
N VAL A 395 30.75 42.92 19.46
CA VAL A 395 30.15 42.04 18.44
C VAL A 395 31.25 41.42 17.59
N LEU A 396 31.30 40.09 17.55
CA LEU A 396 32.30 39.32 16.82
C LEU A 396 31.66 38.49 15.71
N GLU A 397 32.32 38.43 14.56
CA GLU A 397 31.94 37.56 13.45
C GLU A 397 32.38 36.12 13.70
N LEU A 398 31.46 35.18 13.50
CA LEU A 398 31.68 33.76 13.69
C LEU A 398 31.73 33.02 12.36
N GLY A 399 32.76 32.20 12.16
CA GLY A 399 32.86 31.31 11.02
C GLY A 399 33.01 32.04 9.69
N VAL A 400 32.41 31.48 8.64
CA VAL A 400 32.34 32.08 7.30
C VAL A 400 30.87 32.28 6.93
N PRO A 401 30.54 33.24 6.06
CA PRO A 401 29.18 33.42 5.58
C PRO A 401 28.62 32.14 4.96
N SER A 402 27.32 31.91 5.17
CA SER A 402 26.60 30.79 4.57
C SER A 402 25.38 31.27 3.82
N THR A 403 25.16 30.71 2.63
CA THR A 403 23.96 30.97 1.83
C THR A 403 22.73 30.32 2.45
N TRP A 404 21.66 31.08 2.56
CA TRP A 404 20.35 30.63 3.00
C TRP A 404 19.29 31.11 1.99
N TYR A 405 18.37 30.23 1.60
CA TYR A 405 17.39 30.52 0.54
C TYR A 405 16.00 30.72 1.11
N MET A 406 15.25 31.64 0.49
CA MET A 406 13.89 31.98 0.89
C MET A 406 13.04 32.40 -0.29
N CYS A 407 11.94 31.71 -0.54
CA CYS A 407 10.99 31.98 -1.61
C CYS A 407 9.77 32.70 -1.03
N VAL A 408 9.65 34.00 -1.30
CA VAL A 408 8.54 34.85 -0.86
C VAL A 408 8.22 35.93 -1.89
N PRO A 409 6.99 36.45 -1.95
CA PRO A 409 6.66 37.59 -2.80
C PRO A 409 7.59 38.77 -2.52
N ALA A 410 7.93 39.55 -3.54
CA ALA A 410 8.91 40.63 -3.38
C ALA A 410 8.48 41.70 -2.37
N ALA A 411 7.18 41.93 -2.23
CA ALA A 411 6.65 42.85 -1.23
C ALA A 411 6.84 42.34 0.21
N ALA A 412 7.06 41.04 0.40
CA ALA A 412 7.24 40.39 1.69
C ALA A 412 8.69 40.34 2.17
N MET A 413 9.65 40.89 1.41
CA MET A 413 11.08 40.92 1.77
C MET A 413 11.53 42.36 2.07
N PRO A 414 11.33 42.87 3.30
CA PRO A 414 11.69 44.26 3.65
C PRO A 414 13.18 44.44 3.98
N PHE A 415 13.91 43.35 4.22
CA PHE A 415 15.31 43.39 4.64
C PHE A 415 16.26 43.77 3.49
N VAL A 416 17.37 44.41 3.83
CA VAL A 416 18.40 44.84 2.90
C VAL A 416 19.80 44.37 3.31
N GLN A 417 20.77 44.56 2.43
CA GLN A 417 22.18 44.33 2.75
C GLN A 417 22.60 45.16 3.98
N ASP A 418 23.47 44.56 4.80
CA ASP A 418 23.99 45.06 6.07
C ASP A 418 23.01 45.05 7.26
N ASP A 419 21.75 44.69 7.06
CA ASP A 419 20.82 44.47 8.19
C ASP A 419 21.33 43.33 9.08
N VAL A 420 21.16 43.51 10.40
CA VAL A 420 21.41 42.46 11.38
C VAL A 420 20.07 41.91 11.83
N ILE A 421 19.83 40.62 11.59
CA ILE A 421 18.55 39.96 11.82
C ILE A 421 18.69 38.79 12.79
N ARG A 422 17.58 38.43 13.44
CA ARG A 422 17.41 37.15 14.14
C ARG A 422 16.37 36.33 13.40
N ILE A 423 16.74 35.12 13.02
CA ILE A 423 15.80 34.15 12.46
C ILE A 423 15.37 33.21 13.58
N SER A 424 14.07 33.08 13.78
CA SER A 424 13.46 32.15 14.73
C SER A 424 12.46 31.28 13.99
N ASP A 425 12.69 29.97 14.04
CA ASP A 425 11.75 28.98 13.52
C ASP A 425 10.86 28.52 14.67
N ASN A 426 9.62 28.99 14.65
CA ASN A 426 8.58 28.57 15.58
C ASN A 426 7.72 27.52 14.88
N THR A 427 8.32 26.38 14.51
CA THR A 427 7.57 25.25 13.95
C THR A 427 6.70 24.64 15.06
N PHE A 428 5.39 24.83 14.97
CA PHE A 428 4.43 24.30 15.95
C PHE A 428 4.11 22.82 15.69
N SER A 429 4.23 22.37 14.43
CA SER A 429 4.15 20.98 13.97
C SER A 429 5.12 20.77 12.78
N ALA A 430 5.12 19.60 12.15
CA ALA A 430 5.91 19.38 10.93
C ALA A 430 5.39 20.18 9.70
N THR A 431 4.21 20.80 9.81
CA THR A 431 3.33 21.12 8.68
C THR A 431 2.78 22.55 8.72
N ASP A 432 2.48 23.08 9.92
CA ASP A 432 2.31 24.51 10.16
C ASP A 432 3.66 25.10 10.52
N ALA A 433 4.30 25.77 9.56
CA ALA A 433 5.61 26.37 9.75
C ALA A 433 5.48 27.90 9.88
N GLN A 434 5.99 28.44 10.98
CA GLN A 434 6.12 29.88 11.16
C GLN A 434 7.60 30.23 11.29
N LEU A 435 8.11 31.01 10.33
CA LEU A 435 9.40 31.66 10.43
C LEU A 435 9.20 33.10 10.87
N SER A 436 9.92 33.55 11.90
CA SER A 436 9.91 34.95 12.30
C SER A 436 11.31 35.53 12.16
N ILE A 437 11.41 36.65 11.45
CA ILE A 437 12.64 37.41 11.27
C ILE A 437 12.49 38.77 11.96
N GLU A 438 13.37 39.06 12.89
CA GLU A 438 13.38 40.29 13.69
C GLU A 438 14.63 41.10 13.38
N LEU A 439 14.50 42.42 13.18
CA LEU A 439 15.63 43.32 13.02
C LEU A 439 16.31 43.57 14.38
N LEU A 440 17.64 43.57 14.42
CA LEU A 440 18.45 43.75 15.62
C LEU A 440 19.30 45.02 15.54
N ASP A 441 19.66 45.56 16.71
CA ASP A 441 20.71 46.57 16.82
C ASP A 441 22.08 45.94 16.58
N SER A 442 22.85 46.52 15.66
CA SER A 442 24.17 46.00 15.26
C SER A 442 25.24 46.07 16.36
N GLY A 443 25.05 46.87 17.41
CA GLY A 443 26.00 47.10 18.48
C GLY A 443 25.84 46.16 19.67
N ASP A 444 24.63 45.68 19.95
CA ASP A 444 24.35 44.79 21.09
C ASP A 444 23.52 43.55 20.77
N LEU A 445 23.08 43.38 19.51
CA LEU A 445 22.28 42.26 19.03
C LEU A 445 20.94 42.10 19.77
N SER A 446 20.45 43.13 20.45
CA SER A 446 19.09 43.19 20.99
C SER A 446 18.10 43.54 19.86
N PRO A 447 16.80 43.23 20.02
CA PRO A 447 15.77 43.71 19.10
C PRO A 447 15.94 45.21 18.84
N ALA A 448 15.99 45.61 17.57
CA ALA A 448 15.98 47.02 17.21
C ALA A 448 14.64 47.60 17.68
N VAL A 449 14.69 48.61 18.55
CA VAL A 449 13.49 49.28 19.06
C VAL A 449 13.47 50.76 18.70
N ASP A 450 12.28 51.31 18.56
CA ASP A 450 12.07 52.75 18.37
C ASP A 450 12.25 53.54 19.69
N ASP A 451 11.97 54.85 19.64
CA ASP A 451 12.06 55.76 20.80
C ASP A 451 11.09 55.37 21.94
N GLU A 452 10.09 54.54 21.65
CA GLU A 452 9.04 54.11 22.57
C GLU A 452 9.31 52.70 23.13
N GLY A 453 10.32 52.01 22.60
CA GLY A 453 10.75 50.69 23.02
C GLY A 453 10.04 49.55 22.28
N GLU A 454 9.31 49.84 21.20
CA GLU A 454 8.63 48.86 20.36
C GLU A 454 9.55 48.39 19.23
N ALA A 455 9.43 47.13 18.81
CA ALA A 455 10.28 46.55 17.78
C ALA A 455 10.12 47.30 16.43
N VAL A 456 11.23 47.71 15.83
CA VAL A 456 11.26 48.50 14.59
C VAL A 456 10.74 47.69 13.40
N LEU A 457 11.09 46.41 13.33
CA LEU A 457 10.67 45.55 12.23
C LEU A 457 10.68 44.08 12.67
N THR A 458 9.51 43.44 12.58
CA THR A 458 9.37 41.99 12.70
C THR A 458 8.54 41.48 11.53
N VAL A 459 8.98 40.38 10.91
CA VAL A 459 8.24 39.71 9.83
C VAL A 459 7.93 38.28 10.21
N HIS A 460 6.67 37.89 10.12
CA HIS A 460 6.22 36.51 10.29
C HIS A 460 5.83 35.93 8.94
N TYR A 461 6.48 34.86 8.54
CA TYR A 461 6.15 34.08 7.35
C TYR A 461 5.44 32.80 7.81
N LEU A 462 4.22 32.62 7.33
CA LEU A 462 3.31 31.55 7.72
C LEU A 462 3.09 30.67 6.49
N ARG A 463 3.47 29.40 6.57
CA ARG A 463 3.25 28.40 5.51
C ARG A 463 2.26 27.35 6.01
N GLY A 464 1.25 27.06 5.20
CA GLY A 464 0.18 26.11 5.55
C GLY A 464 -0.76 26.58 6.65
N GLY A 465 -0.90 27.89 6.85
CA GLY A 465 -1.66 28.46 7.96
C GLY A 465 -3.17 28.28 7.84
N GLN A 466 -3.83 28.10 8.99
CA GLN A 466 -5.29 28.23 9.12
C GLN A 466 -5.72 29.68 9.40
N PRO A 467 -6.97 30.08 9.09
CA PRO A 467 -7.47 31.44 9.38
C PRO A 467 -7.27 31.89 10.83
N SER A 468 -7.34 30.98 11.81
CA SER A 468 -7.04 31.27 13.22
C SER A 468 -5.58 31.65 13.46
N ASN A 469 -4.64 30.97 12.80
CA ASN A 469 -3.21 31.18 12.96
C ASN A 469 -2.82 32.53 12.33
N LEU A 470 -3.34 32.79 11.13
CA LEU A 470 -3.20 34.07 10.44
C LEU A 470 -3.78 35.20 11.28
N GLY A 471 -4.95 34.99 11.88
CA GLY A 471 -5.59 36.00 12.71
C GLY A 471 -4.81 36.35 13.97
N ASN A 472 -4.15 35.36 14.59
CA ASN A 472 -3.26 35.60 15.72
C ASN A 472 -2.03 36.43 15.29
N ALA A 473 -1.42 36.12 14.15
CA ALA A 473 -0.27 36.87 13.63
C ALA A 473 -0.64 38.31 13.23
N LEU A 474 -1.84 38.51 12.69
CA LEU A 474 -2.35 39.83 12.32
C LEU A 474 -2.96 40.63 13.49
N GLY A 475 -3.19 40.00 14.64
CA GLY A 475 -3.97 40.59 15.74
C GLY A 475 -5.42 40.89 15.37
N ARG A 476 -5.97 40.25 14.33
CA ARG A 476 -7.29 40.51 13.76
C ARG A 476 -8.00 39.22 13.40
N ASN A 477 -9.33 39.22 13.35
CA ASN A 477 -10.05 38.04 12.90
C ASN A 477 -9.95 37.91 11.37
N VAL A 478 -9.54 36.73 10.89
CA VAL A 478 -9.45 36.39 9.46
C VAL A 478 -10.49 35.33 9.14
N VAL A 479 -11.18 35.50 8.03
CA VAL A 479 -12.17 34.56 7.52
C VAL A 479 -11.77 34.15 6.11
N ALA A 480 -11.65 32.84 5.90
CA ALA A 480 -11.52 32.25 4.58
C ALA A 480 -12.91 31.96 4.00
N VAL A 481 -13.08 32.29 2.72
CA VAL A 481 -14.32 32.07 1.96
C VAL A 481 -13.99 31.31 0.69
N ASP A 482 -14.55 30.12 0.58
CA ASP A 482 -14.38 29.28 -0.61
C ASP A 482 -14.92 29.97 -1.86
N LYS A 483 -14.12 29.98 -2.94
CA LYS A 483 -14.61 30.37 -4.28
C LYS A 483 -15.46 29.25 -4.87
N THR A 484 -16.65 29.03 -4.34
CA THR A 484 -17.56 27.93 -4.75
C THR A 484 -18.00 28.00 -6.22
N THR A 485 -17.86 29.15 -6.88
CA THR A 485 -18.08 29.30 -8.33
C THR A 485 -16.90 28.82 -9.17
N CYS A 486 -15.73 28.62 -8.56
CA CYS A 486 -14.55 28.07 -9.20
C CYS A 486 -14.54 26.55 -9.08
N PRO A 487 -14.40 25.82 -10.21
CA PRO A 487 -14.20 24.38 -10.18
C PRO A 487 -12.96 23.99 -9.37
N PHE A 488 -13.03 22.85 -8.70
CA PHE A 488 -11.84 22.24 -8.10
C PHE A 488 -10.81 21.89 -9.17
N LEU A 489 -9.55 22.12 -8.84
CA LEU A 489 -8.37 21.66 -9.54
C LEU A 489 -7.92 20.33 -8.96
N VAL A 490 -7.43 19.45 -9.83
CA VAL A 490 -6.96 18.11 -9.47
C VAL A 490 -5.48 18.03 -9.81
N GLU A 491 -4.66 17.70 -8.83
CA GLU A 491 -3.25 17.39 -9.02
C GLU A 491 -3.06 15.87 -8.96
N ASP A 492 -2.88 15.25 -10.13
CA ASP A 492 -2.83 13.79 -10.25
C ASP A 492 -1.64 13.16 -9.51
N GLY A 493 -0.50 13.86 -9.41
CA GLY A 493 0.72 13.31 -8.82
C GLY A 493 0.57 12.93 -7.35
N CYS A 494 -0.23 13.71 -6.61
CA CYS A 494 -0.38 13.60 -5.17
C CYS A 494 -1.83 13.46 -4.72
N ALA A 495 -2.73 13.16 -5.66
CA ALA A 495 -4.16 13.06 -5.39
C ALA A 495 -4.69 14.26 -4.57
N THR A 496 -4.21 15.46 -4.88
CA THR A 496 -4.66 16.68 -4.19
C THR A 496 -5.80 17.28 -4.99
N VAL A 497 -6.88 17.66 -4.30
CA VAL A 497 -8.00 18.36 -4.93
C VAL A 497 -8.25 19.64 -4.16
N GLU A 498 -8.14 20.77 -4.85
CA GLU A 498 -8.18 22.07 -4.22
C GLU A 498 -8.88 23.14 -5.06
N ARG A 499 -9.28 24.23 -4.41
CA ARG A 499 -9.86 25.40 -5.09
C ARG A 499 -9.37 26.69 -4.43
N GLY A 500 -9.44 27.79 -5.19
CA GLY A 500 -9.13 29.12 -4.68
C GLY A 500 -10.02 29.54 -3.52
N VAL A 501 -9.45 30.36 -2.64
CA VAL A 501 -10.11 30.91 -1.44
C VAL A 501 -9.88 32.40 -1.40
N ASP A 502 -10.93 33.15 -1.08
CA ASP A 502 -10.84 34.57 -0.77
C ASP A 502 -10.63 34.77 0.74
N LEU A 503 -9.74 35.69 1.12
CA LEU A 503 -9.50 36.04 2.52
C LEU A 503 -10.11 37.39 2.87
N VAL A 504 -10.86 37.43 3.96
CA VAL A 504 -11.42 38.65 4.54
C VAL A 504 -10.79 38.91 5.89
N VAL A 505 -10.19 40.08 6.07
CA VAL A 505 -9.72 40.57 7.37
C VAL A 505 -10.80 41.46 7.98
N ASN A 506 -11.26 41.11 9.19
CA ASN A 506 -12.34 41.85 9.85
C ASN A 506 -11.94 43.33 10.08
N GLY A 507 -12.81 44.23 9.64
CA GLY A 507 -12.55 45.68 9.61
C GLY A 507 -12.19 46.20 8.22
N ASN A 508 -11.90 45.32 7.26
CA ASN A 508 -11.75 45.69 5.84
C ASN A 508 -13.00 45.36 5.02
N GLN A 509 -13.22 46.09 3.94
CA GLN A 509 -14.32 45.82 2.99
C GLN A 509 -13.89 44.94 1.81
N ASP A 510 -12.59 44.93 1.49
CA ASP A 510 -12.04 44.25 0.33
C ASP A 510 -11.34 42.94 0.72
N PHE A 511 -11.31 41.99 -0.22
CA PHE A 511 -10.53 40.76 -0.08
C PHE A 511 -9.03 41.06 -0.13
N VAL A 512 -8.25 40.21 0.53
CA VAL A 512 -6.78 40.26 0.40
C VAL A 512 -6.40 39.71 -0.97
N GLU A 513 -5.85 40.56 -1.83
CA GLU A 513 -5.32 40.16 -3.14
C GLU A 513 -3.93 39.53 -2.97
N VAL A 514 -3.63 38.54 -3.82
CA VAL A 514 -2.33 37.85 -3.81
C VAL A 514 -1.23 38.83 -4.22
N GLY A 515 -0.12 38.84 -3.49
CA GLY A 515 1.05 39.68 -3.73
C GLY A 515 0.87 41.17 -3.38
N VAL A 516 -0.35 41.63 -3.09
CA VAL A 516 -0.64 43.05 -2.81
C VAL A 516 -0.60 43.32 -1.30
N PRO A 517 0.27 44.23 -0.82
CA PRO A 517 0.32 44.57 0.60
C PRO A 517 -0.97 45.25 1.09
N MET A 518 -1.49 44.77 2.22
CA MET A 518 -2.63 45.36 2.90
C MET A 518 -2.24 45.75 4.34
N SER A 519 -2.15 47.05 4.61
CA SER A 519 -1.70 47.59 5.90
C SER A 519 -2.86 47.94 6.83
N PHE A 520 -2.64 47.72 8.12
CA PHE A 520 -3.57 47.97 9.21
C PHE A 520 -2.87 48.72 10.35
N ALA A 521 -3.25 49.98 10.54
CA ALA A 521 -2.79 50.78 11.66
C ALA A 521 -3.54 50.42 12.96
N GLU A 522 -2.82 50.23 14.06
CA GLU A 522 -3.36 50.01 15.40
C GLU A 522 -2.83 51.09 16.36
N GLU A 523 -3.63 52.16 16.54
CA GLU A 523 -3.27 53.31 17.37
C GLU A 523 -3.02 52.93 18.84
N ALA A 524 -3.66 51.87 19.34
CA ALA A 524 -3.55 51.46 20.74
C ALA A 524 -2.18 50.86 21.09
N SER A 525 -1.54 50.19 20.14
CA SER A 525 -0.20 49.58 20.27
C SER A 525 0.88 50.38 19.55
N ASN A 526 0.55 51.47 18.88
CA ASN A 526 1.46 52.23 18.01
C ASN A 526 2.12 51.37 16.91
N THR A 527 1.39 50.39 16.36
CA THR A 527 1.92 49.44 15.37
C THR A 527 1.15 49.47 14.06
N ASN A 528 1.85 49.37 12.94
CA ASN A 528 1.32 49.12 11.61
C ASN A 528 1.62 47.66 11.22
N THR A 529 0.57 46.90 10.93
CA THR A 529 0.69 45.50 10.49
C THR A 529 0.34 45.41 9.01
N THR A 530 1.22 44.87 8.18
CA THR A 530 0.99 44.68 6.74
C THR A 530 0.90 43.20 6.40
N ALA A 531 -0.25 42.78 5.86
CA ALA A 531 -0.50 41.42 5.37
C ALA A 531 -0.19 41.32 3.88
N ILE A 532 0.50 40.26 3.48
CA ILE A 532 0.80 39.95 2.08
C ILE A 532 0.46 38.48 1.86
N LEU A 533 -0.62 38.23 1.10
CA LEU A 533 -1.05 36.89 0.75
C LEU A 533 -0.17 36.34 -0.37
N ALA A 534 0.34 35.12 -0.23
CA ALA A 534 1.16 34.46 -1.25
C ALA A 534 0.42 33.31 -1.93
N TYR A 535 -0.34 32.54 -1.16
CA TYR A 535 -1.10 31.38 -1.62
C TYR A 535 -2.34 31.16 -0.75
N ALA A 536 -3.47 30.77 -1.34
CA ALA A 536 -4.65 30.37 -0.57
C ALA A 536 -5.51 29.34 -1.29
N ARG A 537 -5.69 28.19 -0.65
CA ARG A 537 -6.52 27.08 -1.16
C ARG A 537 -7.39 26.44 -0.09
N ALA A 538 -8.52 25.90 -0.51
CA ALA A 538 -9.34 24.97 0.25
C ALA A 538 -9.23 23.59 -0.38
N ARG A 539 -9.03 22.56 0.46
CA ARG A 539 -8.76 21.19 0.01
C ARG A 539 -9.95 20.28 0.24
N ALA A 540 -10.29 19.49 -0.78
CA ALA A 540 -11.35 18.47 -0.74
C ALA A 540 -10.79 17.04 -0.72
N LEU A 541 -9.57 16.84 -1.20
CA LEU A 541 -8.82 15.58 -1.11
C LEU A 541 -7.36 15.91 -0.80
N LEU A 542 -6.76 15.20 0.14
CA LEU A 542 -5.38 15.42 0.54
C LEU A 542 -4.65 14.10 0.83
N ASP A 543 -3.51 13.91 0.15
CA ASP A 543 -2.44 13.01 0.57
C ASP A 543 -1.48 13.74 1.50
N TYR A 544 -1.54 13.46 2.80
CA TYR A 544 -0.67 14.15 3.76
C TYR A 544 0.82 13.82 3.56
N ALA A 545 1.16 12.71 2.91
CA ALA A 545 2.54 12.32 2.68
C ALA A 545 3.19 13.13 1.55
N CYS A 546 2.37 13.68 0.63
CA CYS A 546 2.83 14.56 -0.42
C CYS A 546 2.46 16.04 -0.19
N SER A 547 1.61 16.34 0.80
CA SER A 547 1.22 17.70 1.12
C SER A 547 2.42 18.63 1.36
N GLU A 548 2.57 19.62 0.49
CA GLU A 548 3.31 20.82 0.83
C GLU A 548 2.39 21.70 1.71
N GLY A 549 2.85 22.18 2.86
CA GLY A 549 2.08 23.04 3.79
C GLY A 549 1.14 22.28 4.72
N ALA A 550 -0.14 22.71 4.80
CA ALA A 550 -1.09 22.21 5.80
C ALA A 550 -1.34 20.70 5.65
N ASP A 551 -1.20 19.90 6.71
CA ASP A 551 -1.46 18.45 6.66
C ASP A 551 -2.90 18.05 7.00
N GLN A 552 -3.76 19.03 7.25
CA GLN A 552 -5.15 18.82 7.56
C GLN A 552 -6.02 19.21 6.38
N LEU A 553 -7.03 18.39 6.15
CA LEU A 553 -8.07 18.67 5.18
C LEU A 553 -8.92 19.88 5.62
N SER A 554 -8.50 21.05 5.17
CA SER A 554 -9.10 22.34 5.52
C SER A 554 -8.60 23.42 4.55
N TYR A 555 -8.12 24.55 5.07
CA TYR A 555 -7.44 25.57 4.29
C TYR A 555 -5.93 25.35 4.29
N ASP A 556 -5.28 25.85 3.25
CA ASP A 556 -3.84 25.84 3.11
C ASP A 556 -3.45 27.22 2.58
N ILE A 557 -2.95 28.06 3.48
CA ILE A 557 -2.76 29.49 3.24
C ILE A 557 -1.33 29.89 3.60
N ASP A 558 -0.65 30.51 2.65
CA ASP A 558 0.67 31.08 2.88
C ASP A 558 0.60 32.62 2.91
N MET A 559 1.14 33.23 3.97
CA MET A 559 1.05 34.67 4.18
C MET A 559 2.30 35.20 4.89
N ALA A 560 2.74 36.39 4.49
CA ALA A 560 3.69 37.18 5.25
C ALA A 560 2.97 38.30 6.01
N VAL A 561 3.39 38.52 7.25
CA VAL A 561 2.88 39.58 8.12
C VAL A 561 4.06 40.41 8.61
N ILE A 562 4.13 41.65 8.13
CA ILE A 562 5.15 42.63 8.53
C ILE A 562 4.57 43.49 9.66
N VAL A 563 5.31 43.66 10.75
CA VAL A 563 4.96 44.49 11.90
C VAL A 563 6.03 45.55 12.09
N GLU A 564 5.61 46.80 12.04
CA GLU A 564 6.46 47.99 12.17
C GLU A 564 5.75 49.02 13.08
N PRO A 565 6.45 49.99 13.68
CA PRO A 565 5.84 51.09 14.40
C PRO A 565 5.08 52.04 13.46
N LEU A 566 4.08 52.77 13.99
CA LEU A 566 3.17 53.64 13.23
C LEU A 566 3.75 54.96 12.71
#